data_AF-R8MDX2-F1
#
_entry.id   AF-R8MDX2-F1
#
_cell.length_a   1.000
_cell.length_b   1.000
_cell.length_c   1.000
_cell.angle_alpha   90.00
_cell.angle_beta   90.00
_cell.angle_gamma   90.00
#
_symmetry.space_group_name_H-M   'P 1'
#
loop_
_entity.id
_entity.type
_entity.pdbx_description
1 polymer ?
#
loop_
_entity_poly.entity_id
_entity_poly.type
_entity_poly.pdbx_seq_one_letter_code
_entity_poly.pdbx_strand_id
1 'polypeptide(L)'
;MFVNYNLKSIENGDIRVNIESANHDLKHVIECFKEEGFNLSKWYLIEIAAIESKRVYCFKDSDSHYVDMLIGENNQVTPNYFKNHDVDQYSLFEAESIREAIKLYEVIYNPIICKE
;
A
#
# COMPACT_ATOMS: atom_id res chain seq x y z
N MET A 1 -2.43 11.49 -1.21
CA MET A 1 -2.56 12.12 0.12
C MET A 1 -1.70 11.32 1.09
N PHE A 2 -0.65 11.94 1.64
CA PHE A 2 0.19 11.29 2.64
C PHE A 2 -0.49 11.26 4.00
N VAL A 3 -0.39 10.12 4.67
CA VAL A 3 -0.96 9.84 5.99
C VAL A 3 0.03 9.02 6.81
N ASN A 4 -0.30 8.73 8.06
CA ASN A 4 0.48 7.82 8.89
C ASN A 4 -0.44 7.15 9.90
N TYR A 5 -1.10 6.06 9.48
CA TYR A 5 -2.07 5.35 10.29
C TYR A 5 -1.68 3.89 10.45
N ASN A 6 -1.54 3.44 11.70
CA ASN A 6 -1.23 2.06 12.00
C ASN A 6 -2.42 1.14 11.65
N LEU A 7 -2.14 -0.01 11.03
CA LEU A 7 -3.19 -0.92 10.56
C LEU A 7 -3.96 -1.55 11.72
N LYS A 8 -3.29 -1.82 12.85
CA LYS A 8 -3.95 -2.35 14.04
C LYS A 8 -4.92 -1.34 14.64
N SER A 9 -4.57 -0.06 14.64
CA SER A 9 -5.45 1.01 15.12
C SER A 9 -6.66 1.23 14.19
N ILE A 10 -6.48 1.10 12.87
CA ILE A 10 -7.61 1.14 11.92
C ILE A 10 -8.53 -0.07 12.15
N GLU A 11 -7.96 -1.27 12.30
CA GLU A 11 -8.71 -2.51 12.57
C GLU A 11 -9.58 -2.38 13.83
N ASN A 12 -9.02 -1.83 14.91
CA ASN A 12 -9.72 -1.63 16.17
C ASN A 12 -10.80 -0.54 16.11
N GLY A 13 -10.81 0.27 15.05
CA GLY A 13 -11.68 1.44 14.92
C GLY A 13 -11.21 2.67 15.70
N ASP A 14 -9.98 2.66 16.22
CA ASP A 14 -9.35 3.79 16.91
C ASP A 14 -9.11 4.96 15.94
N ILE A 15 -8.89 4.64 14.66
CA ILE A 15 -8.66 5.59 13.58
C ILE A 15 -9.71 5.36 12.49
N ARG A 16 -10.31 6.45 12.01
CA ARG A 16 -11.16 6.46 10.82
C ARG A 16 -10.58 7.41 9.78
N VAL A 17 -10.44 6.92 8.56
CA VAL A 17 -9.99 7.75 7.44
C VAL A 17 -11.18 8.59 6.97
N ASN A 18 -11.05 9.92 6.96
CA ASN A 18 -12.14 10.81 6.54
C ASN A 18 -12.24 10.91 5.00
N ILE A 19 -12.33 9.77 4.34
CA ILE A 19 -12.58 9.62 2.90
C ILE A 19 -13.72 8.63 2.75
N GLU A 20 -14.74 9.01 1.96
CA GLU A 20 -16.05 8.37 1.89
C GLU A 20 -15.99 6.84 1.74
N SER A 21 -15.09 6.33 0.89
CA SER A 21 -14.95 4.90 0.62
C SER A 21 -13.77 4.22 1.34
N ALA A 22 -12.85 4.98 1.93
CA ALA A 22 -11.58 4.44 2.40
C ALA A 22 -11.72 3.44 3.55
N ASN A 23 -12.62 3.68 4.50
CA ASN A 23 -12.81 2.74 5.61
C ASN A 23 -13.41 1.41 5.16
N HIS A 24 -14.20 1.39 4.09
CA HIS A 24 -14.72 0.15 3.54
C HIS A 24 -13.60 -0.61 2.82
N ASP A 25 -12.84 0.08 1.97
CA ASP A 25 -11.70 -0.51 1.26
C ASP A 25 -10.66 -1.09 2.23
N LEU A 26 -10.31 -0.34 3.28
CA LEU A 26 -9.31 -0.74 4.25
C LEU A 26 -9.72 -1.98 5.06
N LYS A 27 -11.01 -2.28 5.21
CA LYS A 27 -11.45 -3.54 5.82
C LYS A 27 -11.03 -4.74 4.97
N HIS A 28 -11.31 -4.69 3.66
CA HIS A 28 -10.92 -5.74 2.71
C HIS A 28 -9.40 -5.87 2.63
N VAL A 29 -8.68 -4.75 2.59
CA VAL A 29 -7.21 -4.78 2.62
C VAL A 29 -6.68 -5.44 3.90
N ILE A 30 -7.21 -5.08 5.06
CA ILE A 30 -6.80 -5.67 6.35
C ILE A 30 -7.06 -7.18 6.37
N GLU A 31 -8.14 -7.66 5.75
CA GLU A 31 -8.41 -9.09 5.60
C GLU A 31 -7.31 -9.79 4.79
N CYS A 32 -6.86 -9.23 3.67
CA CYS A 32 -5.73 -9.78 2.91
C CYS A 32 -4.45 -9.90 3.75
N PHE A 33 -4.11 -8.87 4.54
CA PHE A 33 -2.94 -8.93 5.44
C PHE A 33 -3.08 -10.04 6.49
N LYS A 34 -4.29 -10.26 7.01
CA LYS A 34 -4.56 -11.33 7.99
C LYS A 34 -4.47 -12.71 7.38
N GLU A 35 -5.03 -12.90 6.18
CA GLU A 35 -5.02 -14.18 5.45
C GLU A 35 -3.59 -14.65 5.18
N GLU A 36 -2.68 -13.72 4.87
CA GLU A 36 -1.26 -14.02 4.69
C GLU A 36 -0.45 -14.08 6.00
N GLY A 37 -1.09 -13.83 7.16
CA GLY A 37 -0.48 -13.97 8.48
C GLY A 37 0.45 -12.82 8.88
N PHE A 38 0.25 -11.61 8.35
CA PHE A 38 1.04 -10.44 8.74
C PHE A 38 0.62 -9.89 10.10
N ASN A 39 1.62 -9.40 10.87
CA ASN A 39 1.36 -8.66 12.10
C ASN A 39 1.00 -7.21 11.78
N LEU A 40 -0.30 -6.89 11.79
CA LEU A 40 -0.84 -5.56 11.48
C LEU A 40 -0.23 -4.42 12.30
N SER A 41 0.24 -4.68 13.53
CA SER A 41 0.85 -3.64 14.37
C SER A 41 2.17 -3.09 13.79
N LYS A 42 2.81 -3.82 12.87
CA LYS A 42 4.03 -3.38 12.19
C LYS A 42 3.77 -2.53 10.96
N TRP A 43 2.54 -2.48 10.46
CA TRP A 43 2.20 -1.90 9.18
C TRP A 43 1.47 -0.56 9.34
N TYR A 44 1.80 0.37 8.45
CA TYR A 44 1.23 1.71 8.42
C TYR A 44 0.73 2.03 7.02
N LEU A 45 -0.49 2.55 6.93
CA LEU A 45 -0.96 3.26 5.75
C LEU A 45 -0.22 4.59 5.68
N ILE A 46 0.54 4.79 4.61
CA ILE A 46 1.38 5.99 4.42
C ILE A 46 0.90 6.89 3.31
N GLU A 47 0.14 6.36 2.36
CA GLU A 47 -0.41 7.14 1.25
C GLU A 47 -1.73 6.56 0.77
N ILE A 48 -2.65 7.47 0.41
CA ILE A 48 -3.87 7.16 -0.32
C ILE A 48 -3.84 7.96 -1.62
N ALA A 49 -3.86 7.28 -2.75
CA ALA A 49 -3.83 7.87 -4.08
C ALA A 49 -4.95 7.31 -4.97
N ALA A 50 -5.12 7.91 -6.13
CA ALA A 50 -6.00 7.42 -7.17
C ALA A 50 -5.25 7.44 -8.50
N ILE A 51 -5.30 6.34 -9.24
CA ILE A 51 -4.69 6.21 -10.57
C ILE A 51 -5.82 5.81 -11.50
N GLU A 52 -6.18 6.70 -12.42
CA GLU A 52 -7.33 6.52 -13.32
C GLU A 52 -8.63 6.21 -12.55
N SER A 53 -9.22 5.03 -12.76
CA SER A 53 -10.42 4.54 -12.05
C SER A 53 -10.11 3.73 -10.79
N LYS A 54 -8.83 3.54 -10.44
CA LYS A 54 -8.39 2.70 -9.31
C LYS A 54 -8.03 3.56 -8.09
N ARG A 55 -8.38 3.05 -6.91
CA ARG A 55 -7.94 3.61 -5.61
C ARG A 55 -6.72 2.83 -5.14
N VAL A 56 -5.70 3.54 -4.66
CA VAL A 56 -4.40 2.97 -4.27
C VAL A 56 -4.13 3.31 -2.82
N TYR A 57 -3.75 2.29 -2.05
CA TYR A 57 -3.36 2.43 -0.64
C TYR A 57 -1.93 1.90 -0.50
N CYS A 58 -0.98 2.79 -0.19
CA CYS A 58 0.41 2.41 0.00
C CYS A 58 0.68 2.13 1.47
N PHE A 59 1.30 0.99 1.75
CA PHE A 59 1.63 0.55 3.08
C PHE A 59 3.14 0.38 3.24
N LYS A 60 3.61 0.70 4.44
CA LYS A 60 5.00 0.52 4.85
C LYS A 60 5.08 -0.18 6.20
N ASP A 61 6.03 -1.10 6.36
CA ASP A 61 6.33 -1.70 7.65
C ASP A 61 7.52 -1.05 8.37
N SER A 62 7.77 -1.48 9.63
CA SER A 62 8.91 -1.02 10.44
C SER A 62 10.27 -1.31 9.82
N ASP A 63 10.36 -2.34 8.98
CA ASP A 63 11.58 -2.83 8.35
C ASP A 63 11.79 -2.17 6.97
N SER A 64 10.96 -1.17 6.63
CA SER A 64 10.96 -0.43 5.37
C SER A 64 10.65 -1.27 4.13
N HIS A 65 9.83 -2.30 4.28
CA HIS A 65 9.14 -2.94 3.18
C HIS A 65 7.91 -2.13 2.77
N TYR A 66 7.55 -2.25 1.50
CA TYR A 66 6.43 -1.54 0.89
C TYR A 66 5.52 -2.50 0.13
N VAL A 67 4.24 -2.14 0.06
CA VAL A 67 3.25 -2.77 -0.82
C VAL A 67 2.15 -1.77 -1.14
N ASP A 68 1.68 -1.79 -2.38
CA ASP A 68 0.53 -1.00 -2.82
C ASP A 68 -0.68 -1.92 -2.98
N MET A 69 -1.80 -1.54 -2.37
CA MET A 69 -3.05 -2.28 -2.49
C MET A 69 -4.00 -1.49 -3.37
N LEU A 70 -4.37 -2.08 -4.51
CA LEU A 70 -5.29 -1.48 -5.47
C LEU A 70 -6.69 -2.01 -5.24
N ILE A 71 -7.66 -1.09 -5.30
CA ILE A 71 -9.08 -1.42 -5.32
C ILE A 71 -9.60 -1.17 -6.73
N GLY A 72 -9.86 -2.27 -7.45
CA GLY A 72 -10.37 -2.26 -8.81
C GLY A 72 -11.89 -2.10 -8.91
N GLU A 73 -12.39 -2.21 -10.14
CA GLU A 73 -13.82 -2.31 -10.42
C GLU A 73 -14.37 -3.58 -9.75
N ASN A 74 -15.46 -3.46 -9.00
CA ASN A 74 -16.04 -4.50 -8.11
C ASN A 74 -15.38 -4.69 -6.73
N ASN A 75 -14.60 -3.72 -6.24
CA ASN A 75 -13.93 -3.79 -4.93
C ASN A 75 -12.94 -4.96 -4.79
N GLN A 76 -12.45 -5.52 -5.90
CA GLN A 76 -11.38 -6.50 -5.85
C GLN A 76 -10.11 -5.80 -5.35
N VAL A 77 -9.50 -6.39 -4.31
CA VAL A 77 -8.24 -5.94 -3.75
C VAL A 77 -7.11 -6.73 -4.39
N THR A 78 -6.13 -6.05 -5.00
CA THR A 78 -4.94 -6.70 -5.54
C THR A 78 -3.66 -6.11 -4.94
N PRO A 79 -2.71 -6.95 -4.50
CA PRO A 79 -1.41 -6.49 -4.06
C PRO A 79 -0.55 -6.16 -5.28
N ASN A 80 0.18 -5.06 -5.19
CA ASN A 80 0.98 -4.54 -6.28
C ASN A 80 2.33 -4.05 -5.76
N TYR A 81 3.29 -4.00 -6.68
CA TYR A 81 4.64 -3.53 -6.41
C TYR A 81 5.11 -2.60 -7.53
N PHE A 82 5.94 -1.64 -7.17
CA PHE A 82 6.58 -0.76 -8.15
C PHE A 82 7.86 -1.39 -8.68
N LYS A 83 8.11 -1.16 -9.99
CA LYS A 83 9.42 -1.32 -10.62
C LYS A 83 9.87 -0.02 -11.26
N ASN A 84 11.17 0.19 -11.21
CA ASN A 84 11.83 1.31 -11.86
C ASN A 84 12.24 0.89 -13.28
N HIS A 85 11.84 1.66 -14.28
CA HIS A 85 12.31 1.48 -15.66
C HIS A 85 13.42 2.45 -16.02
N ASP A 86 13.33 3.70 -15.53
CA ASP A 86 14.29 4.78 -15.72
C ASP A 86 13.97 5.93 -14.72
N VAL A 87 14.72 7.02 -14.76
CA VAL A 87 14.43 8.25 -13.99
C VAL A 87 13.01 8.72 -14.30
N ASP A 88 12.20 8.85 -13.24
CA ASP A 88 10.80 9.26 -13.30
C ASP A 88 9.87 8.33 -14.11
N GLN A 89 10.34 7.13 -14.46
CA GLN A 89 9.56 6.10 -15.14
C GLN A 89 9.32 4.92 -14.21
N TYR A 90 8.16 4.94 -13.57
CA TYR A 90 7.69 3.91 -12.66
C TYR A 90 6.52 3.19 -13.27
N SER A 91 6.45 1.87 -13.07
CA SER A 91 5.26 1.10 -13.40
C SER A 91 4.86 0.22 -12.24
N LEU A 92 3.55 0.08 -12.08
CA LEU A 92 2.96 -0.73 -11.05
C LEU A 92 2.57 -2.08 -11.65
N PHE A 93 2.95 -3.15 -10.97
CA PHE A 93 2.69 -4.51 -11.38
C PHE A 93 1.87 -5.23 -10.31
N GLU A 94 0.84 -5.96 -10.75
CA GLU A 94 0.06 -6.83 -9.88
C GLU A 94 0.89 -8.06 -9.48
N ALA A 95 0.74 -8.48 -8.23
CA ALA A 95 1.31 -9.71 -7.67
C ALA A 95 0.19 -10.67 -7.25
N GLU A 96 0.53 -11.94 -7.10
CA GLU A 96 -0.40 -12.98 -6.62
C GLU A 96 -0.67 -12.86 -5.11
N SER A 97 0.24 -12.21 -4.36
CA SER A 97 0.16 -12.03 -2.91
C SER A 97 0.90 -10.79 -2.42
N ILE A 98 0.60 -10.32 -1.21
CA ILE A 98 1.31 -9.26 -0.50
C ILE A 98 2.78 -9.67 -0.30
N ARG A 99 3.04 -10.93 0.11
CA ARG A 99 4.42 -11.45 0.24
C ARG A 99 5.21 -11.36 -1.05
N GLU A 100 4.58 -11.70 -2.18
CA GLU A 100 5.22 -11.59 -3.48
C GLU A 100 5.46 -10.13 -3.85
N ALA A 101 4.47 -9.26 -3.69
CA ALA A 101 4.61 -7.83 -3.96
C ALA A 101 5.80 -7.24 -3.18
N ILE A 102 5.90 -7.50 -1.88
CA ILE A 102 7.02 -7.05 -1.04
C ILE A 102 8.36 -7.55 -1.58
N LYS A 103 8.44 -8.82 -1.99
CA LYS A 103 9.68 -9.43 -2.50
C LYS A 103 10.13 -8.81 -3.81
N LEU A 104 9.19 -8.43 -4.67
CA LEU A 104 9.44 -7.87 -6.00
C LEU A 104 9.53 -6.34 -6.01
N TYR A 105 9.22 -5.70 -4.88
CA TYR A 105 9.17 -4.25 -4.76
C TYR A 105 10.57 -3.64 -4.91
N GLU A 106 10.73 -2.76 -5.89
CA GLU A 106 11.92 -1.95 -6.05
C GLU A 106 11.69 -0.59 -5.40
N VAL A 107 12.57 -0.23 -4.47
CA VAL A 107 12.51 1.10 -3.84
C VAL A 107 12.72 2.14 -4.94
N ILE A 108 11.77 3.07 -5.06
CA ILE A 108 11.88 4.20 -5.99
C ILE A 108 13.12 5.01 -5.60
N TYR A 109 14.14 4.96 -6.46
CA TYR A 109 15.34 5.77 -6.30
C TYR A 109 14.97 7.21 -6.63
N ASN A 110 14.81 8.06 -5.62
CA ASN A 110 14.65 9.49 -5.85
C ASN A 110 16.05 10.14 -5.95
N PRO A 111 16.53 10.57 -7.13
CA PRO A 111 17.87 11.13 -7.29
C PRO A 111 18.08 12.46 -6.55
N ILE A 112 17.06 13.01 -5.89
CA ILE A 112 17.16 14.26 -5.13
C ILE A 112 18.06 14.11 -3.88
N ILE A 113 18.39 12.88 -3.44
CA ILE A 113 19.30 12.62 -2.30
C ILE A 113 20.71 12.19 -2.76
N CYS A 114 21.21 12.71 -3.88
CA CYS A 114 22.65 12.71 -4.19
C CYS A 114 23.09 14.12 -4.58
N LYS A 115 23.10 15.03 -3.60
CA LYS A 115 24.03 16.17 -3.61
C LYS A 115 24.91 16.03 -2.38
N GLU A 116 25.97 15.24 -2.52
CA GLU A 116 27.21 15.47 -1.78
C GLU A 116 28.15 16.30 -2.67
#